data_AF-A0A366LVS7-F1
#
_entry.id   AF-A0A366LVS7-F1
#
_cell.length_a   1.000
_cell.length_b   1.000
_cell.length_c   1.000
_cell.angle_alpha   90.00
_cell.angle_beta   90.00
_cell.angle_gamma   90.00
#
_symmetry.space_group_name_H-M   'P 1'
#
loop_
_entity.id
_entity.type
_entity.pdbx_description
1 polymer ?
#
loop_
_entity_poly.entity_id
_entity_poly.type
_entity_poly.pdbx_seq_one_letter_code
_entity_poly.pdbx_strand_id
1 'polypeptide(L)' 'MSLRELPSGRDAWAHFSDIVAVGYRVLEPGDRVEFELIQRRQDGYDFVAVNIRTL' A
#
# COMPACT_ATOMS: atom_id res chain seq x y z
N MET A 1 4.38 0.53 16.20
CA MET A 1 4.28 1.79 15.45
C MET A 1 2.87 1.86 14.86
N SER A 2 2.24 3.03 14.89
CA SER A 2 0.80 3.18 14.59
C SER A 2 0.52 2.90 13.11
N LEU A 3 -0.40 1.95 12.86
CA LEU A 3 -1.16 1.83 11.62
C LEU A 3 -1.84 3.19 11.40
N ARG A 4 -1.44 3.93 10.37
CA ARG A 4 -2.15 5.14 9.97
C ARG A 4 -3.17 4.71 8.93
N GLU A 5 -4.44 4.72 9.33
CA GLU A 5 -5.53 4.54 8.38
C GLU A 5 -5.48 5.67 7.34
N LEU A 6 -5.73 5.34 6.07
CA LEU A 6 -5.86 6.35 5.03
C LEU A 6 -7.01 7.29 5.39
N PRO A 7 -6.81 8.62 5.26
CA PRO A 7 -7.93 9.56 5.36
C PRO A 7 -9.04 9.15 4.39
N SER A 8 -10.29 9.23 4.83
CA SER A 8 -11.44 8.84 4.00
C SER A 8 -11.43 9.57 2.66
N GLY A 9 -11.65 8.82 1.57
CA GLY A 9 -11.66 9.37 0.20
C GLY A 9 -10.27 9.67 -0.38
N ARG A 10 -9.19 9.18 0.23
CA ARG A 10 -7.84 9.22 -0.33
C ARG A 10 -7.38 7.81 -0.71
N ASP A 11 -6.57 7.76 -1.75
CA ASP A 11 -5.86 6.56 -2.17
C ASP A 11 -4.36 6.69 -1.86
N ALA A 12 -3.69 5.55 -1.73
CA ALA A 12 -2.24 5.48 -1.60
C ALA A 12 -1.64 4.84 -2.86
N TRP A 13 -0.49 5.37 -3.28
CA TRP A 13 0.32 4.74 -4.32
C TRP A 13 1.00 3.48 -3.77
N ALA A 14 0.96 2.40 -4.54
CA ALA A 14 1.56 1.11 -4.19
C ALA A 14 2.46 0.63 -5.33
N HIS A 15 3.63 0.10 -4.98
CA HIS A 15 4.56 -0.47 -5.95
C HIS A 15 4.82 -1.94 -5.64
N PHE A 16 5.05 -2.74 -6.70
CA PHE A 16 5.20 -4.18 -6.55
C PHE A 16 6.40 -4.57 -5.68
N SER A 17 7.43 -3.72 -5.58
CA SER A 17 8.60 -3.98 -4.72
C SER A 17 8.27 -3.96 -3.23
N ASP A 18 7.21 -3.26 -2.84
CA ASP A 18 6.77 -3.14 -1.46
C ASP A 18 5.82 -4.28 -1.05
N ILE A 19 5.41 -5.14 -1.99
CA ILE A 19 4.61 -6.34 -1.71
C ILE A 19 5.52 -7.43 -1.12
N VAL A 20 5.19 -7.84 0.11
CA VAL A 20 5.87 -8.91 0.83
C VAL A 20 5.26 -10.25 0.42
N ALA A 21 5.79 -10.82 -0.66
CA ALA A 21 5.44 -12.15 -1.14
C ALA A 21 6.69 -12.93 -1.60
N VAL A 22 6.59 -14.26 -1.62
CA VAL A 22 7.60 -15.14 -2.22
C VAL A 22 7.21 -15.39 -3.68
N GLY A 23 8.11 -15.12 -4.61
CA GLY A 23 7.86 -15.29 -6.04
C GLY A 23 7.24 -14.04 -6.68
N TYR A 24 6.15 -14.23 -7.43
CA TYR A 24 5.50 -13.16 -8.18
C TYR A 24 4.76 -12.21 -7.24
N ARG A 25 5.05 -10.91 -7.35
CA ARG A 25 4.51 -9.85 -6.48
C ARG A 25 3.40 -9.12 -7.20
N VAL A 26 2.15 -9.51 -6.94
CA VAL A 26 0.98 -8.95 -7.59
C VAL A 26 -0.16 -8.79 -6.59
N LEU A 27 -1.01 -7.80 -6.84
CA LEU A 27 -2.32 -7.63 -6.20
C LEU A 27 -3.36 -7.63 -7.30
N GLU A 28 -4.49 -8.27 -7.04
CA GLU A 28 -5.65 -8.28 -7.92
C GLU A 28 -6.76 -7.37 -7.39
N PRO A 29 -7.60 -6.78 -8.26
CA PRO A 29 -8.76 -6.01 -7.82
C PRO A 29 -9.66 -6.85 -6.90
N GLY A 30 -9.87 -6.38 -5.68
CA GLY A 30 -10.65 -7.08 -4.65
C GLY A 30 -9.82 -7.71 -3.54
N ASP A 31 -8.49 -7.81 -3.71
CA ASP A 31 -7.60 -8.27 -2.66
C ASP A 31 -7.66 -7.37 -1.44
N ARG A 32 -7.79 -7.99 -0.27
CA ARG A 32 -7.66 -7.30 1.02
C ARG A 32 -6.20 -7.36 1.45
N VAL A 33 -5.67 -6.22 1.85
CA VAL A 33 -4.26 -6.08 2.22
C VAL A 33 -4.09 -5.32 3.52
N GLU A 34 -3.01 -5.64 4.22
CA GLU A 34 -2.42 -4.81 5.26
C GLU A 34 -1.18 -4.11 4.72
N PHE A 35 -0.95 -2.87 5.14
CA PHE A 35 0.21 -2.07 4.75
C PHE A 35 0.49 -0.96 5.76
N GLU A 36 1.67 -0.37 5.65
CA GLU A 36 2.04 0.83 6.37
C GLU A 36 1.92 2.05 5.46
N LEU A 37 1.42 3.17 6.00
CA LEU A 37 1.19 4.40 5.24
C LEU A 37 2.29 5.43 5.50
N ILE A 38 2.93 5.90 4.43
CA ILE A 38 3.89 7.01 4.45
C ILE A 38 3.29 8.22 3.75
N GLN A 39 3.29 9.38 4.41
CA GLN A 39 2.91 10.65 3.78
C GLN A 39 4.06 11.17 2.93
N ARG A 40 4.02 10.87 1.63
CA ARG A 40 5.03 11.25 0.63
C ARG A 40 4.34 11.40 -0.72
N ARG A 41 4.67 12.48 -1.45
CA ARG A 41 4.15 12.68 -2.79
C ARG A 41 4.83 11.75 -3.80
N GLN A 42 4.06 10.93 -4.51
CA GLN A 42 4.53 10.01 -5.55
C GLN A 42 3.46 9.86 -6.63
N ASP A 43 3.82 10.04 -7.90
CA ASP A 43 2.95 9.82 -9.07
C ASP A 43 1.55 10.47 -8.96
N GLY A 44 1.45 11.61 -8.27
CA GLY A 44 0.19 12.34 -8.06
C GLY A 44 -0.58 11.98 -6.78
N TYR A 45 -0.12 10.99 -6.01
CA TYR A 45 -0.69 10.61 -4.71
C TYR A 45 0.04 11.30 -3.57
N ASP A 46 -0.69 11.60 -2.48
CA ASP A 46 -0.14 12.21 -1.27
C ASP A 46 0.41 11.17 -0.26
N PHE A 47 0.10 9.90 -0.49
CA PHE A 47 0.46 8.79 0.37
C PHE A 47 1.03 7.61 -0.42
N VAL A 48 1.94 6.88 0.20
CA VAL A 48 2.54 5.65 -0.33
C VAL A 48 2.30 4.51 0.65
N ALA A 49 1.80 3.39 0.14
CA ALA A 49 1.67 2.14 0.86
C ALA A 49 2.99 1.35 0.76
N VAL A 50 3.53 0.94 1.91
CA VAL A 50 4.74 0.09 1.99
C VAL A 50 4.46 -1.15 2.82
N ASN A 51 5.34 -2.15 2.72
CA ASN A 51 5.27 -3.39 3.51
C ASN A 51 3.92 -4.12 3.33
N ILE A 52 3.45 -4.17 2.08
CA ILE A 52 2.10 -4.61 1.71
C ILE A 52 2.00 -6.14 1.80
N ARG A 53 0.97 -6.65 2.46
CA ARG A 53 0.71 -8.09 2.66
C ARG A 53 -0.75 -8.38 2.36
N THR A 54 -1.02 -9.41 1.57
CA THR A 54 -2.37 -9.92 1.36
C THR A 54 -2.88 -10.61 2.63
N LEU A 55 -4.16 -10.43 2.94
CA LEU A 55 -4.86 -11.06 4.06
C LEU A 55 -5.43 -12.44 3.70
#